data_AF-A0A942RAL1-F1
#
_entry.id   AF-A0A942RAL1-F1
#
_cell.length_a   1.000
_cell.length_b   1.000
_cell.length_c   1.000
_cell.angle_alpha   90.00
_cell.angle_beta   90.00
_cell.angle_gamma   90.00
#
_symmetry.space_group_name_H-M   'P 1'
#
loop_
_entity.id
_entity.type
_entity.pdbx_description
1 polymer ?
#
loop_
_entity_poly.entity_id
_entity_poly.type
_entity_poly.pdbx_seq_one_letter_code
_entity_poly.pdbx_strand_id
1 'polypeptide(L)'
;MESKFFTFIKPFLNYVDSGNFFRKPISWLYALIAGLNLLLPIFILYQAIDSGVLNSQNYAYIREIEPGIYIKTIIVFIFSFLIISVVSWLGFQLWWDRRSKVNQTSDEGAEFVATPVISHIVQTFGEWLGMWVAIVGFSTSLLTALLMGNYGSGFASSLGIGMFDSGIYGIFLMPVIGFLIIVIFRFFAEFFKALTSIANNTRKQLKFFNPEAHE
;
A
#
# COMPACT_ATOMS: atom_id res chain seq x y z
N MET A 1 47.28 14.01 13.19
CA MET A 1 46.59 15.24 12.75
C MET A 1 45.39 14.82 11.92
N GLU A 2 44.17 14.91 12.46
CA GLU A 2 42.98 14.72 11.62
C GLU A 2 42.95 15.82 10.56
N SER A 3 42.88 15.44 9.28
CA SER A 3 42.81 16.44 8.22
C SER A 3 41.47 17.18 8.33
N LYS A 4 41.50 18.51 8.25
CA LYS A 4 40.30 19.39 8.23
C LYS A 4 39.28 18.99 7.16
N PHE A 5 39.72 18.19 6.18
CA PHE A 5 38.91 17.62 5.11
C PHE A 5 37.86 16.62 5.64
N PHE A 6 38.20 15.77 6.60
CA PHE A 6 37.26 14.82 7.18
C PHE A 6 36.30 15.47 8.18
N THR A 7 36.65 16.63 8.76
CA THR A 7 35.77 17.35 9.69
C THR A 7 34.47 17.82 9.02
N PHE A 8 34.51 18.12 7.72
CA PHE A 8 33.34 18.58 6.95
C PHE A 8 32.38 17.44 6.57
N ILE A 9 32.92 16.24 6.33
CA ILE A 9 32.16 15.05 5.93
C ILE A 9 31.73 14.21 7.15
N LYS A 10 32.40 14.35 8.30
CA LYS A 10 32.07 13.65 9.57
C LYS A 10 30.58 13.71 9.97
N PRO A 11 29.87 14.86 9.89
CA PRO A 11 28.44 14.91 10.21
C PRO A 11 27.60 14.03 9.27
N PHE A 12 27.96 13.98 7.98
CA PHE A 12 27.30 13.14 7.00
C PHE A 12 27.60 11.66 7.22
N LEU A 13 28.85 11.28 7.46
CA LEU A 13 29.23 9.90 7.78
C LEU A 13 28.54 9.43 9.07
N ASN A 14 28.54 10.24 10.13
CA ASN A 14 27.83 9.94 11.37
C ASN A 14 26.31 9.79 11.14
N TYR A 15 25.73 10.55 10.20
CA TYR A 15 24.32 10.42 9.83
C TYR A 15 24.01 9.12 9.08
N VAL A 16 24.95 8.63 8.27
CA VAL A 16 24.87 7.32 7.59
C VAL A 16 25.09 6.18 8.60
N ASP A 17 26.14 6.26 9.41
CA ASP A 17 26.54 5.24 10.38
C ASP A 17 25.54 5.09 11.53
N SER A 18 24.83 6.17 11.90
CA SER A 18 23.74 6.11 12.89
C SER A 18 22.46 5.46 12.35
N GLY A 19 22.42 5.07 11.06
CA GLY A 19 21.24 4.46 10.45
C GLY A 19 20.09 5.43 10.15
N ASN A 20 20.21 6.70 10.56
CA ASN A 20 19.23 7.75 10.32
C ASN A 20 19.03 8.02 8.82
N PHE A 21 20.08 7.83 8.02
CA PHE A 21 20.03 7.90 6.56
C PHE A 21 19.00 6.95 5.95
N PHE A 22 18.78 5.77 6.51
CA PHE A 22 17.79 4.82 6.00
C PHE A 22 16.38 5.08 6.56
N ARG A 23 16.30 5.49 7.84
CA ARG A 23 15.01 5.60 8.55
C ARG A 23 14.24 6.88 8.16
N LYS A 24 14.89 8.05 8.15
CA LYS A 24 14.19 9.34 7.93
C LYS A 24 13.62 9.50 6.52
N PRO A 25 14.36 9.21 5.42
CA PRO A 25 13.79 9.29 4.07
C PRO A 25 12.63 8.31 3.87
N ILE A 26 12.71 7.11 4.45
CA ILE A 26 11.62 6.14 4.40
C ILE A 26 10.41 6.63 5.21
N SER A 27 10.61 7.26 6.35
CA SER A 27 9.53 7.92 7.09
C SER A 27 8.81 8.99 6.24
N TRP A 28 9.57 9.78 5.47
CA TRP A 28 8.98 10.75 4.53
C TRP A 28 8.23 10.08 3.38
N LEU A 29 8.75 8.97 2.87
CA LEU A 29 8.06 8.16 1.86
C LEU A 29 6.71 7.65 2.39
N TYR A 30 6.64 7.20 3.65
CA TYR A 30 5.37 6.81 4.27
C TYR A 30 4.39 7.99 4.35
N ALA A 31 4.88 9.18 4.72
CA ALA A 31 4.05 10.37 4.76
C ALA A 31 3.52 10.76 3.37
N LEU A 32 4.35 10.62 2.33
CA LEU A 32 3.96 10.85 0.95
C LEU A 32 2.89 9.85 0.50
N ILE A 33 3.10 8.55 0.71
CA ILE A 33 2.11 7.51 0.36
C ILE A 33 0.80 7.71 1.13
N ALA A 34 0.87 8.10 2.40
CA ALA A 34 -0.32 8.47 3.18
C ALA A 34 -1.07 9.62 2.50
N GLY A 35 -0.36 10.69 2.12
CA GLY A 35 -0.96 11.82 1.38
C GLY A 35 -1.59 11.39 0.05
N LEU A 36 -0.92 10.53 -0.72
CA LEU A 36 -1.45 9.98 -1.97
C LEU A 36 -2.76 9.21 -1.76
N ASN A 37 -2.91 8.49 -0.64
CA ASN A 37 -4.14 7.77 -0.35
C ASN A 37 -5.36 8.70 -0.25
N LEU A 38 -5.17 9.94 0.24
CA LEU A 38 -6.23 10.95 0.31
C LEU A 38 -6.56 11.57 -1.06
N LEU A 39 -5.61 11.52 -2.01
CA LEU A 39 -5.84 11.99 -3.38
C LEU A 39 -6.55 10.95 -4.25
N LEU A 40 -6.49 9.66 -3.90
CA LEU A 40 -7.11 8.59 -4.68
C LEU A 40 -8.62 8.80 -4.94
N PRO A 41 -9.47 9.16 -3.95
CA PRO A 41 -10.89 9.39 -4.22
C PRO A 41 -11.11 10.56 -5.19
N ILE A 42 -10.32 11.62 -5.07
CA ILE A 42 -10.38 12.77 -6.00
C ILE A 42 -10.01 12.34 -7.41
N PHE A 43 -8.98 11.50 -7.55
CA PHE A 43 -8.58 10.92 -8.83
C PHE A 43 -9.69 10.02 -9.43
N ILE A 44 -10.35 9.18 -8.63
CA ILE A 44 -11.47 8.35 -9.10
C ILE A 44 -12.66 9.21 -9.54
N LEU A 45 -12.94 10.30 -8.82
CA LEU A 45 -13.97 11.26 -9.23
C LEU A 45 -13.64 11.92 -10.58
N TYR A 46 -12.38 12.32 -10.77
CA TYR A 46 -11.89 12.83 -12.04
C TYR A 46 -12.09 11.81 -13.16
N GLN A 47 -11.69 10.54 -12.95
CA GLN A 47 -11.85 9.47 -13.94
C GLN A 47 -13.32 9.19 -14.28
N ALA A 48 -14.23 9.25 -13.29
CA ALA A 48 -15.66 9.08 -13.53
C ALA A 48 -16.24 10.21 -14.40
N ILE A 49 -15.75 11.44 -14.23
CA ILE A 49 -16.17 12.58 -15.06
C ILE A 49 -15.60 12.44 -16.48
N ASP A 50 -14.30 12.16 -16.60
CA ASP A 50 -13.58 12.08 -17.87
C ASP A 50 -14.07 10.91 -18.75
N SER A 51 -14.31 9.75 -18.14
CA SER A 51 -14.89 8.59 -18.85
C SER A 51 -16.33 8.81 -19.31
N GLY A 52 -17.01 9.84 -18.80
CA GLY A 52 -18.42 10.10 -19.07
C GLY A 52 -19.37 9.05 -18.47
N VAL A 53 -18.93 8.23 -17.50
CA VAL A 53 -19.79 7.22 -16.84
C VAL A 53 -20.98 7.87 -16.11
N LEU A 54 -20.88 9.16 -15.80
CA LEU A 54 -21.94 9.96 -15.18
C LEU A 54 -22.81 10.72 -16.20
N ASN A 55 -22.49 10.65 -17.50
CA ASN A 55 -23.25 11.31 -18.55
C ASN A 55 -24.37 10.39 -19.07
N SER A 56 -25.63 10.83 -18.91
CA SER A 56 -26.79 10.06 -19.35
C SER A 56 -26.81 9.74 -20.85
N GLN A 57 -26.20 10.58 -21.69
CA GLN A 57 -26.15 10.38 -23.15
C GLN A 57 -25.43 9.08 -23.52
N ASN A 58 -24.42 8.68 -22.74
CA ASN A 58 -23.67 7.43 -22.96
C ASN A 58 -24.50 6.16 -22.73
N TYR A 59 -25.70 6.30 -22.14
CA TYR A 59 -26.64 5.22 -21.87
C TYR A 59 -27.87 5.27 -22.77
N ALA A 60 -27.88 6.08 -23.84
CA ALA A 60 -29.05 6.24 -24.71
C ALA A 60 -29.51 4.91 -25.31
N TYR A 61 -28.59 4.16 -25.94
CA TYR A 61 -28.88 2.86 -26.53
C TYR A 61 -29.30 1.80 -25.49
N ILE A 62 -28.58 1.72 -24.37
CA ILE A 62 -28.82 0.69 -23.35
C ILE A 62 -30.14 0.93 -22.62
N ARG A 63 -30.58 2.18 -22.47
CA ARG A 63 -31.86 2.51 -21.80
C ARG A 63 -33.09 1.94 -22.48
N GLU A 64 -33.03 1.68 -23.79
CA GLU A 64 -34.13 1.02 -24.52
C GLU A 64 -34.26 -0.47 -24.15
N ILE A 65 -33.13 -1.10 -23.81
CA ILE A 65 -33.06 -2.53 -23.49
C ILE A 65 -33.24 -2.76 -21.98
N GLU A 66 -32.57 -1.94 -21.15
CA GLU A 66 -32.64 -1.99 -19.70
C GLU A 66 -33.06 -0.63 -19.10
N PRO A 67 -34.37 -0.45 -18.86
CA PRO A 67 -34.89 0.75 -18.24
C PRO A 67 -34.25 0.99 -16.86
N GLY A 68 -33.78 2.22 -16.64
CA GLY A 68 -33.20 2.63 -15.36
C GLY A 68 -31.70 2.35 -15.17
N ILE A 69 -31.00 1.81 -16.18
CA ILE A 69 -29.55 1.55 -16.11
C ILE A 69 -28.73 2.79 -15.68
N TYR A 70 -29.09 3.98 -16.15
CA TYR A 70 -28.39 5.22 -15.77
C TYR A 70 -28.47 5.48 -14.26
N ILE A 71 -29.66 5.29 -13.66
CA ILE A 71 -29.86 5.50 -12.22
C ILE A 71 -29.10 4.42 -11.44
N LYS A 72 -29.12 3.17 -11.92
CA LYS A 72 -28.34 2.07 -11.34
C LYS A 72 -26.85 2.39 -11.33
N THR A 73 -26.30 2.90 -12.44
CA THR A 73 -24.90 3.34 -12.54
C THR A 73 -24.58 4.43 -11.52
N ILE A 74 -25.42 5.46 -11.38
CA ILE A 74 -25.21 6.53 -10.40
C ILE A 74 -25.16 5.95 -8.98
N ILE A 75 -26.10 5.06 -8.65
CA ILE A 75 -26.16 4.42 -7.33
C ILE A 75 -24.88 3.59 -7.09
N VAL A 76 -24.49 2.75 -8.05
CA VAL A 76 -23.26 1.95 -7.97
C VAL A 76 -22.02 2.83 -7.81
N PHE A 77 -21.96 3.94 -8.54
CA PHE A 77 -20.88 4.92 -8.42
C PHE A 77 -20.83 5.55 -7.03
N ILE A 78 -21.94 6.04 -6.49
CA ILE A 78 -21.97 6.66 -5.16
C ILE A 78 -21.50 5.66 -4.09
N PHE A 79 -22.02 4.43 -4.10
CA PHE A 79 -21.59 3.42 -3.15
C PHE A 79 -20.12 3.03 -3.31
N SER A 80 -19.66 2.81 -4.54
CA SER A 80 -18.25 2.50 -4.82
C SER A 80 -17.34 3.63 -4.38
N PHE A 81 -17.71 4.89 -4.65
CA PHE A 81 -16.97 6.07 -4.27
C PHE A 81 -16.85 6.24 -2.75
N LEU A 82 -17.95 6.01 -2.02
CA LEU A 82 -17.94 6.02 -0.55
C LEU A 82 -17.02 4.93 0.01
N ILE A 83 -17.11 3.71 -0.52
CA ILE A 83 -16.25 2.59 -0.09
C ILE A 83 -14.78 2.90 -0.38
N ILE A 84 -14.47 3.37 -1.58
CA ILE A 84 -13.11 3.76 -1.96
C ILE A 84 -12.60 4.88 -1.04
N SER A 85 -13.43 5.86 -0.71
CA SER A 85 -13.06 6.93 0.22
C SER A 85 -12.73 6.40 1.61
N VAL A 86 -13.50 5.44 2.12
CA VAL A 86 -13.21 4.78 3.40
C VAL A 86 -11.92 3.96 3.33
N VAL A 87 -11.72 3.17 2.27
CA VAL A 87 -10.49 2.36 2.11
C VAL A 87 -9.25 3.25 1.95
N SER A 88 -9.35 4.34 1.19
CA SER A 88 -8.34 5.40 1.09
C SER A 88 -8.03 6.01 2.46
N TRP A 89 -9.05 6.29 3.26
CA TRP A 89 -8.85 6.82 4.62
C TRP A 89 -8.14 5.81 5.54
N LEU A 90 -8.53 4.53 5.49
CA LEU A 90 -7.84 3.46 6.23
C LEU A 90 -6.38 3.31 5.76
N GLY A 91 -6.13 3.40 4.46
CA GLY A 91 -4.80 3.43 3.88
C GLY A 91 -3.97 4.60 4.40
N PHE A 92 -4.53 5.81 4.43
CA PHE A 92 -3.89 6.97 5.04
C PHE A 92 -3.53 6.70 6.50
N GLN A 93 -4.47 6.21 7.32
CA GLN A 93 -4.23 5.90 8.74
C GLN A 93 -3.09 4.88 8.92
N LEU A 94 -3.10 3.81 8.12
CA LEU A 94 -2.08 2.76 8.15
C LEU A 94 -0.68 3.31 7.88
N TRP A 95 -0.51 4.07 6.79
CA TRP A 95 0.79 4.64 6.42
C TRP A 95 1.23 5.75 7.38
N TRP A 96 0.29 6.58 7.85
CA TRP A 96 0.58 7.69 8.75
C TRP A 96 1.00 7.24 10.15
N ASP A 97 0.30 6.29 10.74
CA ASP A 97 0.66 5.70 12.05
C ASP A 97 2.05 5.05 12.00
N ARG A 98 2.35 4.39 10.89
CA ARG A 98 3.58 3.62 10.72
C ARG A 98 4.81 4.43 10.36
N ARG A 99 4.63 5.69 9.93
CA ARG A 99 5.73 6.57 9.54
C ARG A 99 6.75 6.78 10.67
N SER A 100 6.31 6.87 11.91
CA SER A 100 7.16 7.10 13.09
C SER A 100 7.73 5.79 13.61
N LYS A 101 6.99 4.69 13.47
CA LYS A 101 7.39 3.34 13.90
C LYS A 101 8.58 2.80 13.09
N VAL A 102 8.71 3.20 11.82
CA VAL A 102 9.93 2.91 11.01
C VAL A 102 11.21 3.35 11.72
N ASN A 103 11.19 4.47 12.44
CA ASN A 103 12.39 5.00 13.09
C ASN A 103 12.83 4.16 14.30
N GLN A 104 11.96 3.27 14.80
CA GLN A 104 12.18 2.40 15.97
C GLN A 104 12.49 0.94 15.58
N THR A 105 12.67 0.65 14.28
CA THR A 105 12.82 -0.73 13.79
C THR A 105 14.18 -1.37 14.06
N SER A 106 15.15 -0.63 14.61
CA SER A 106 16.48 -1.16 14.94
C SER A 106 17.08 -0.44 16.15
N ASP A 107 17.77 -1.21 16.98
CA ASP A 107 18.46 -0.72 18.18
C ASP A 107 19.64 0.19 17.84
N GLU A 108 20.00 1.06 18.78
CA GLU A 108 21.21 1.88 18.68
C GLU A 108 22.44 0.96 18.68
N GLY A 109 23.26 1.05 17.62
CA GLY A 109 24.44 0.20 17.44
C GLY A 109 24.17 -1.16 16.77
N ALA A 110 22.96 -1.42 16.26
CA ALA A 110 22.70 -2.57 15.41
C ALA A 110 23.49 -2.48 14.10
N GLU A 111 24.13 -3.56 13.69
CA GLU A 111 24.95 -3.57 12.46
C GLU A 111 24.08 -3.61 11.20
N PHE A 112 23.00 -4.41 11.22
CA PHE A 112 22.04 -4.48 10.12
C PHE A 112 20.82 -3.59 10.38
N VAL A 113 20.90 -2.33 9.95
CA VAL A 113 19.81 -1.32 10.13
C VAL A 113 18.82 -1.27 8.96
N ALA A 114 19.25 -1.57 7.73
CA ALA A 114 18.40 -1.45 6.54
C ALA A 114 17.36 -2.56 6.43
N THR A 115 17.73 -3.82 6.73
CA THR A 115 16.86 -4.99 6.56
C THR A 115 15.58 -4.96 7.41
N PRO A 116 15.60 -4.52 8.69
CA PRO A 116 14.39 -4.32 9.49
C PRO A 116 13.45 -3.25 8.90
N VAL A 117 14.02 -2.18 8.33
CA VAL A 117 13.24 -1.11 7.68
C VAL A 117 12.55 -1.65 6.43
N ILE A 118 13.25 -2.44 5.61
CA ILE A 118 12.67 -3.11 4.43
C ILE A 118 11.54 -4.06 4.85
N SER A 119 11.74 -4.88 5.88
CA SER A 119 10.69 -5.74 6.42
C SER A 119 9.42 -4.95 6.75
N HIS A 120 9.56 -3.81 7.41
CA HIS A 120 8.43 -2.96 7.78
C HIS A 120 7.70 -2.36 6.56
N ILE A 121 8.44 -1.96 5.52
CA ILE A 121 7.87 -1.53 4.23
C ILE A 121 7.09 -2.65 3.58
N VAL A 122 7.70 -3.82 3.41
CA VAL A 122 7.10 -4.98 2.74
C VAL A 122 5.80 -5.37 3.45
N GLN A 123 5.82 -5.43 4.79
CA GLN A 123 4.63 -5.71 5.58
C GLN A 123 3.53 -4.66 5.35
N THR A 124 3.87 -3.38 5.45
CA THR A 124 2.89 -2.28 5.33
C THR A 124 2.30 -2.19 3.93
N PHE A 125 3.13 -2.39 2.90
CA PHE A 125 2.69 -2.41 1.52
C PHE A 125 1.73 -3.58 1.24
N GLY A 126 2.05 -4.77 1.73
CA GLY A 126 1.17 -5.94 1.56
C GLY A 126 -0.18 -5.79 2.27
N GLU A 127 -0.17 -5.27 3.49
CA GLU A 127 -1.40 -5.01 4.25
C GLU A 127 -2.26 -3.92 3.59
N TRP A 128 -1.64 -2.86 3.06
CA TRP A 128 -2.30 -1.82 2.30
C TRP A 128 -2.90 -2.36 0.99
N LEU A 129 -2.09 -3.01 0.16
CA LEU A 129 -2.50 -3.51 -1.15
C LEU A 129 -3.56 -4.62 -1.02
N GLY A 130 -3.36 -5.55 -0.09
CA GLY A 130 -4.31 -6.64 0.16
C GLY A 130 -5.66 -6.14 0.65
N MET A 131 -5.69 -5.09 1.49
CA MET A 131 -6.93 -4.43 1.89
C MET A 131 -7.64 -3.77 0.71
N TRP A 132 -6.90 -3.05 -0.15
CA TRP A 132 -7.45 -2.44 -1.36
C TRP A 132 -8.09 -3.49 -2.27
N VAL A 133 -7.34 -4.55 -2.60
CA VAL A 133 -7.83 -5.64 -3.46
C VAL A 133 -9.04 -6.33 -2.85
N ALA A 134 -8.97 -6.68 -1.55
CA ALA A 134 -10.07 -7.37 -0.87
C ALA A 134 -11.34 -6.52 -0.84
N ILE A 135 -11.27 -5.30 -0.33
CA ILE A 135 -12.48 -4.51 -0.04
C ILE A 135 -13.01 -3.84 -1.31
N VAL A 136 -12.17 -3.16 -2.08
CA VAL A 136 -12.61 -2.46 -3.29
C VAL A 136 -13.03 -3.48 -4.35
N GLY A 137 -12.19 -4.48 -4.62
CA GLY A 137 -12.50 -5.52 -5.61
C GLY A 137 -13.78 -6.30 -5.30
N PHE A 138 -13.99 -6.68 -4.03
CA PHE A 138 -15.23 -7.31 -3.60
C PHE A 138 -16.43 -6.38 -3.81
N SER A 139 -16.33 -5.15 -3.32
CA SER A 139 -17.46 -4.23 -3.28
C SER A 139 -17.88 -3.80 -4.68
N THR A 140 -16.93 -3.50 -5.56
CA THR A 140 -17.23 -3.16 -6.96
C THR A 140 -17.89 -4.33 -7.67
N SER A 141 -17.36 -5.55 -7.48
CA SER A 141 -17.92 -6.77 -8.09
C SER A 141 -19.33 -7.08 -7.57
N LEU A 142 -19.56 -6.93 -6.27
CA LEU A 142 -20.86 -7.14 -5.66
C LEU A 142 -21.88 -6.11 -6.16
N LEU A 143 -21.52 -4.82 -6.16
CA LEU A 143 -22.43 -3.74 -6.57
C LEU A 143 -22.79 -3.84 -8.05
N THR A 144 -21.81 -4.11 -8.92
CA THR A 144 -22.08 -4.27 -10.36
C THR A 144 -22.88 -5.53 -10.64
N ALA A 145 -22.56 -6.67 -10.03
CA ALA A 145 -23.32 -7.90 -10.22
C ALA A 145 -24.77 -7.77 -9.73
N LEU A 146 -24.99 -7.13 -8.57
CA LEU A 146 -26.31 -7.03 -7.95
C LEU A 146 -27.21 -5.98 -8.63
N LEU A 147 -26.66 -4.84 -9.05
CA LEU A 147 -27.45 -3.72 -9.56
C LEU A 147 -27.47 -3.63 -11.09
N MET A 148 -26.37 -4.01 -11.76
CA MET A 148 -26.18 -3.83 -13.21
C MET A 148 -26.12 -5.15 -13.99
N GLY A 149 -25.92 -6.29 -13.32
CA GLY A 149 -25.84 -7.60 -13.97
C GLY A 149 -24.78 -7.63 -15.08
N ASN A 150 -25.18 -8.07 -16.28
CA ASN A 150 -24.28 -8.16 -17.44
C ASN A 150 -23.83 -6.80 -17.99
N TYR A 151 -24.51 -5.70 -17.64
CA TYR A 151 -24.16 -4.35 -18.07
C TYR A 151 -23.15 -3.68 -17.13
N GLY A 152 -22.77 -4.35 -16.04
CA GLY A 152 -21.76 -3.87 -15.09
C GLY A 152 -20.32 -4.03 -15.59
N SER A 153 -20.08 -4.82 -16.63
CA SER A 153 -18.76 -5.00 -17.22
C SER A 153 -18.21 -3.67 -17.74
N GLY A 154 -16.95 -3.36 -17.44
CA GLY A 154 -16.32 -2.11 -17.83
C GLY A 154 -16.48 -0.99 -16.82
N PHE A 155 -17.39 -1.10 -15.84
CA PHE A 155 -17.62 -0.05 -14.85
C PHE A 155 -16.36 0.30 -14.05
N ALA A 156 -15.67 -0.72 -13.52
CA ALA A 156 -14.42 -0.51 -12.78
C ALA A 156 -13.31 0.08 -13.68
N SER A 157 -13.30 -0.31 -14.95
CA SER A 157 -12.38 0.24 -15.95
C SER A 157 -12.63 1.72 -16.23
N SER A 158 -13.90 2.16 -16.30
CA SER A 158 -14.28 3.57 -16.41
C SER A 158 -13.84 4.41 -15.22
N LEU A 159 -13.67 3.81 -14.05
CA LEU A 159 -13.14 4.46 -12.86
C LEU A 159 -11.61 4.43 -12.77
N GLY A 160 -10.91 3.89 -13.77
CA GLY A 160 -9.45 3.75 -13.75
C GLY A 160 -8.94 2.62 -12.84
N ILE A 161 -9.82 1.72 -12.40
CA ILE A 161 -9.53 0.59 -11.52
C ILE A 161 -9.91 -0.75 -12.17
N GLY A 162 -9.66 -0.86 -13.48
CA GLY A 162 -10.07 -2.01 -14.30
C GLY A 162 -9.54 -3.37 -13.83
N MET A 163 -8.50 -3.41 -13.00
CA MET A 163 -8.05 -4.64 -12.34
C MET A 163 -9.11 -5.29 -11.44
N PHE A 164 -10.15 -4.54 -11.04
CA PHE A 164 -11.26 -5.03 -10.22
C PHE A 164 -12.49 -5.43 -11.05
N ASP A 165 -12.39 -5.41 -12.37
CA ASP A 165 -13.46 -5.79 -13.28
C ASP A 165 -13.51 -7.33 -13.45
N SER A 166 -14.13 -8.00 -12.49
CA SER A 166 -14.10 -9.47 -12.38
C SER A 166 -15.48 -10.12 -12.33
N GLY A 167 -16.54 -9.31 -12.49
CA GLY A 167 -17.93 -9.76 -12.47
C GLY A 167 -18.27 -10.55 -11.21
N ILE A 168 -19.16 -11.54 -11.34
CA ILE A 168 -19.61 -12.35 -10.20
C ILE A 168 -18.48 -13.13 -9.50
N TYR A 169 -17.43 -13.51 -10.24
CA TYR A 169 -16.28 -14.21 -9.66
C TYR A 169 -15.52 -13.34 -8.67
N GLY A 170 -15.49 -12.03 -8.90
CA GLY A 170 -14.83 -11.05 -8.02
C GLY A 170 -15.38 -11.03 -6.60
N ILE A 171 -16.65 -11.40 -6.41
CA ILE A 171 -17.29 -11.46 -5.08
C ILE A 171 -16.57 -12.47 -4.18
N PHE A 172 -16.06 -13.57 -4.73
CA PHE A 172 -15.35 -14.58 -3.94
C PHE A 172 -13.84 -14.47 -4.09
N LEU A 173 -13.35 -14.18 -5.30
CA LEU A 173 -11.91 -14.15 -5.59
C LEU A 173 -11.21 -12.95 -4.97
N MET A 174 -11.82 -11.76 -4.97
CA MET A 174 -11.13 -10.55 -4.49
C MET A 174 -10.77 -10.60 -3.00
N PRO A 175 -11.66 -11.02 -2.09
CA PRO A 175 -11.28 -11.24 -0.69
C PRO A 175 -10.17 -12.27 -0.52
N VAL A 176 -10.22 -13.38 -1.26
CA VAL A 176 -9.21 -14.45 -1.19
C VAL A 176 -7.85 -13.95 -1.70
N ILE A 177 -7.83 -13.27 -2.85
CA ILE A 177 -6.61 -12.69 -3.42
C ILE A 177 -6.03 -11.64 -2.46
N GLY A 178 -6.86 -10.74 -1.94
CA GLY A 178 -6.43 -9.74 -0.96
C GLY A 178 -5.85 -10.37 0.30
N PHE A 179 -6.48 -11.41 0.84
CA PHE A 179 -5.94 -12.19 1.96
C PHE A 179 -4.59 -12.83 1.63
N LEU A 180 -4.46 -13.47 0.48
CA LEU A 180 -3.21 -14.11 0.05
C LEU A 180 -2.08 -13.09 -0.11
N ILE A 181 -2.38 -11.90 -0.65
CA ILE A 181 -1.41 -10.78 -0.71
C ILE A 181 -0.91 -10.46 0.71
N ILE A 182 -1.81 -10.28 1.69
CA ILE A 182 -1.42 -9.99 3.07
C ILE A 182 -0.51 -11.09 3.62
N VAL A 183 -0.91 -12.36 3.48
CA VAL A 183 -0.15 -13.51 4.01
C VAL A 183 1.24 -13.61 3.39
N ILE A 184 1.34 -13.49 2.06
CA ILE A 184 2.62 -13.61 1.35
C ILE A 184 3.58 -12.48 1.74
N PHE A 185 3.10 -11.23 1.76
CA PHE A 185 3.93 -10.11 2.16
C PHE A 185 4.31 -10.17 3.65
N ARG A 186 3.41 -10.70 4.50
CA ARG A 186 3.70 -10.94 5.90
C ARG A 186 4.82 -11.96 6.07
N PHE A 187 4.76 -13.06 5.33
CA PHE A 187 5.80 -14.08 5.29
C PHE A 187 7.16 -13.47 4.89
N PHE A 188 7.22 -12.69 3.81
CA PHE A 188 8.46 -12.03 3.40
C PHE A 188 8.99 -11.06 4.46
N ALA A 189 8.11 -10.27 5.08
CA ALA A 189 8.50 -9.37 6.16
C ALA A 189 9.10 -10.13 7.34
N GLU A 190 8.49 -11.24 7.75
CA GLU A 190 8.98 -12.09 8.84
C GLU A 190 10.30 -12.77 8.48
N PHE A 191 10.46 -13.21 7.23
CA PHE A 191 11.72 -13.74 6.73
C PHE A 191 12.88 -12.73 6.84
N PHE A 192 12.66 -11.47 6.42
CA PHE A 192 13.66 -10.40 6.56
C PHE A 192 14.02 -10.12 8.03
N LYS A 193 13.03 -10.14 8.94
CA LYS A 193 13.26 -9.98 10.39
C LYS A 193 14.07 -11.13 10.96
N ALA A 194 13.74 -12.37 10.59
CA ALA A 194 14.44 -13.57 11.06
C ALA A 194 15.91 -13.55 10.62
N LEU A 195 16.18 -13.25 9.34
CA LEU A 195 17.55 -13.11 8.83
C LEU A 195 18.35 -12.06 9.60
N THR A 196 17.73 -10.91 9.87
CA THR A 196 18.39 -9.83 10.61
C THR A 196 18.69 -10.23 12.06
N SER A 197 17.74 -10.90 12.72
CA SER A 197 17.93 -11.37 14.10
C SER A 197 19.06 -12.38 14.20
N ILE A 198 19.12 -13.35 13.27
CA ILE A 198 20.20 -14.34 13.20
C ILE A 198 21.54 -13.63 12.97
N ALA A 199 21.63 -12.72 11.99
CA ALA A 199 22.88 -12.05 11.67
C ALA A 199 23.42 -11.21 12.85
N ASN A 200 22.55 -10.42 13.50
CA ASN A 200 22.93 -9.61 14.66
C ASN A 200 23.33 -10.49 15.86
N ASN A 201 22.60 -11.56 16.14
CA ASN A 201 22.89 -12.45 17.28
C ASN A 201 24.17 -13.26 17.07
N THR A 202 24.38 -13.83 15.87
CA THR A 202 25.61 -14.57 15.53
C THR A 202 26.84 -13.66 15.65
N ARG A 203 26.75 -12.41 15.17
CA ARG A 203 27.84 -11.44 15.33
C ARG A 203 28.12 -11.12 16.80
N LYS A 204 27.07 -10.92 17.59
CA LYS A 204 27.19 -10.64 19.04
C LYS A 204 27.87 -11.81 19.77
N GLN A 205 27.52 -13.04 19.43
CA GLN A 205 28.19 -14.23 19.96
C GLN A 205 29.65 -14.31 19.54
N LEU A 206 29.98 -14.06 18.27
CA LEU A 206 31.37 -14.04 17.80
C LEU A 206 32.23 -13.00 18.54
N LYS A 207 31.70 -11.78 18.74
CA LYS A 207 32.38 -10.74 19.54
C LYS A 207 32.58 -11.15 21.00
N PHE A 208 31.64 -11.92 21.58
CA PHE A 208 31.77 -12.43 22.94
C PHE A 208 32.87 -13.50 23.06
N PHE A 209 33.00 -14.38 22.06
CA PHE A 209 33.97 -15.48 22.09
C PHE A 209 35.37 -15.11 21.59
N ASN A 210 35.51 -14.06 20.77
CA ASN A 210 36.81 -13.63 20.26
C ASN A 210 36.91 -12.08 20.21
N PRO A 211 37.23 -11.43 21.34
CA PRO A 211 37.28 -9.97 21.43
C PRO A 211 38.39 -9.34 20.57
N GLU A 212 39.47 -10.09 20.29
CA GLU A 212 40.69 -9.58 19.64
C GLU A 212 40.72 -9.81 18.12
N ALA A 213 39.79 -10.57 17.54
CA ALA A 213 39.81 -10.90 16.11
C ALA A 213 39.40 -9.75 15.16
N HIS A 214 39.04 -8.58 15.68
CA HIS A 214 38.48 -7.49 14.88
C HIS A 214 38.95 -6.11 15.39
N GLU A 215 40.26 -5.85 15.30
CA GLU A 215 40.79 -4.51 14.98
C GLU A 215 40.87 -4.32 13.46
#